data_AF-A0A521RQR1-F1
#
_entry.id   AF-A0A521RQR1-F1
#
_cell.length_a   1.000
_cell.length_b   1.000
_cell.length_c   1.000
_cell.angle_alpha   90.00
_cell.angle_beta   90.00
_cell.angle_gamma   90.00
#
_symmetry.space_group_name_H-M   'P 1'
#
loop_
_entity.id
_entity.type
_entity.pdbx_description
1 polymer ?
#
loop_
_entity_poly.entity_id
_entity_poly.type
_entity_poly.pdbx_seq_one_letter_code
_entity_poly.pdbx_strand_id
1 'polypeptide(L)'
;MSEIESLRKSLALSSEGLSSEDKKRLAVSAITTILAALGRGVGTFGEWEQRCLAASIIALRASKYDDSRSLARRALWPEENRRNSGVARLLLRPGMLTIPELTRELKIAQAMPPRRLQAAA
;
A
#
# COMPACT_ATOMS: atom_id res chain seq x y z
N MET A 1 23.81 5.16 -2.27
CA MET A 1 22.39 4.84 -2.49
C MET A 1 21.78 4.62 -1.12
N SER A 2 20.81 5.42 -0.72
CA SER A 2 20.20 5.29 0.62
C SER A 2 19.34 4.02 0.70
N GLU A 3 19.09 3.51 1.91
CA GLU A 3 18.24 2.32 2.11
C GLU A 3 16.84 2.51 1.50
N ILE A 4 16.29 3.73 1.62
CA ILE A 4 14.99 4.07 1.03
C ILE A 4 15.02 4.11 -0.51
N GLU A 5 16.15 4.50 -1.13
CA GLU A 5 16.33 4.42 -2.59
C GLU A 5 16.39 2.98 -3.07
N SER A 6 17.12 2.11 -2.38
CA SER A 6 17.19 0.67 -2.67
C SER A 6 15.81 0.03 -2.58
N LEU A 7 15.03 0.39 -1.55
CA LEU A 7 13.65 -0.07 -1.37
C LEU A 7 12.73 0.42 -2.51
N ARG A 8 12.83 1.68 -2.93
CA ARG A 8 12.04 2.20 -4.05
C ARG A 8 12.31 1.42 -5.35
N LYS A 9 13.57 1.06 -5.61
CA LYS A 9 13.96 0.28 -6.79
C LYS A 9 13.43 -1.15 -6.76
N SER A 10 13.51 -1.84 -5.63
CA SER A 10 13.01 -3.22 -5.51
C SER A 10 11.50 -3.33 -5.75
N LEU A 11 10.75 -2.26 -5.44
CA LEU A 11 9.29 -2.20 -5.62
C LEU A 11 8.85 -1.81 -7.04
N ALA A 12 9.76 -1.53 -7.96
CA ALA A 12 9.48 -1.00 -9.30
C ALA A 12 9.12 -2.06 -10.37
N LEU A 13 8.89 -3.33 -9.98
CA LEU A 13 8.56 -4.43 -10.90
C LEU A 13 7.34 -4.11 -11.81
N SER A 14 7.30 -4.59 -13.05
CA SER A 14 6.07 -4.45 -13.87
C SER A 14 4.96 -5.37 -13.37
N SER A 15 3.70 -4.94 -13.47
CA SER A 15 2.52 -5.80 -13.28
C SER A 15 1.72 -6.04 -14.57
N GLU A 16 2.25 -5.59 -15.70
CA GLU A 16 1.65 -5.79 -17.01
C GLU A 16 1.59 -7.28 -17.38
N GLY A 17 0.48 -7.70 -17.99
CA GLY A 17 0.27 -9.11 -18.38
C GLY A 17 -0.01 -10.09 -17.24
N LEU A 18 0.08 -9.68 -15.98
CA LEU A 18 -0.16 -10.57 -14.84
C LEU A 18 -1.64 -10.85 -14.59
N SER A 19 -1.91 -12.05 -14.06
CA SER A 19 -3.23 -12.46 -13.60
C SER A 19 -3.70 -11.59 -12.42
N SER A 20 -5.00 -11.56 -12.15
CA SER A 20 -5.55 -10.84 -10.99
C SER A 20 -5.00 -11.38 -9.67
N GLU A 21 -4.72 -12.68 -9.58
CA GLU A 21 -4.14 -13.30 -8.38
C GLU A 21 -2.70 -12.85 -8.18
N ASP A 22 -1.89 -12.85 -9.24
CA ASP A 22 -0.49 -12.41 -9.18
C ASP A 22 -0.39 -10.92 -8.87
N LYS A 23 -1.30 -10.10 -9.42
CA LYS A 23 -1.42 -8.69 -9.07
C LYS A 23 -1.77 -8.49 -7.60
N LYS A 24 -2.69 -9.30 -7.04
CA LYS A 24 -3.00 -9.29 -5.60
C LYS A 24 -1.76 -9.65 -4.78
N ARG A 25 -1.03 -10.72 -5.15
CA ARG A 25 0.21 -11.14 -4.47
C ARG A 25 1.27 -10.04 -4.49
N LEU A 26 1.48 -9.38 -5.64
CA LEU A 26 2.41 -8.26 -5.76
C LEU A 26 2.01 -7.05 -4.92
N ALA A 27 0.72 -6.69 -4.89
CA ALA A 27 0.23 -5.59 -4.07
C ALA A 27 0.45 -5.88 -2.56
N VAL A 28 0.08 -7.08 -2.10
CA VAL A 28 0.29 -7.51 -0.70
C VAL A 28 1.78 -7.54 -0.34
N SER A 29 2.62 -8.06 -1.23
CA SER A 29 4.07 -8.11 -1.03
C SER A 29 4.67 -6.70 -0.91
N ALA A 30 4.24 -5.77 -1.77
CA ALA A 30 4.67 -4.39 -1.72
C ALA A 30 4.28 -3.70 -0.39
N ILE A 31 3.01 -3.82 0.03
CA ILE A 31 2.55 -3.22 1.29
C ILE A 31 3.30 -3.82 2.49
N THR A 32 3.45 -5.15 2.53
CA THR A 32 4.18 -5.85 3.59
C THR A 32 5.62 -5.37 3.69
N THR A 33 6.31 -5.28 2.54
CA THR A 33 7.71 -4.83 2.48
C THR A 33 7.86 -3.41 3.00
N ILE A 34 6.95 -2.51 2.60
CA ILE A 34 6.97 -1.11 3.02
C ILE A 34 6.68 -0.97 4.53
N LEU A 35 5.67 -1.66 5.05
CA LEU A 35 5.36 -1.65 6.48
C LEU A 35 6.54 -2.18 7.32
N ALA A 36 7.18 -3.27 6.87
CA ALA A 36 8.35 -3.82 7.54
C ALA A 36 9.54 -2.85 7.52
N ALA A 37 9.78 -2.18 6.40
CA ALA A 37 10.86 -1.20 6.27
C ALA A 37 10.64 0.02 7.18
N LEU A 38 9.43 0.60 7.15
CA LEU A 38 9.05 1.72 8.02
C LEU A 38 9.12 1.33 9.51
N GLY A 39 8.72 0.10 9.85
CA GLY A 39 8.82 -0.42 11.22
C GLY A 39 10.27 -0.60 11.72
N ARG A 40 11.25 -0.69 10.81
CA ARG A 40 12.69 -0.72 11.12
C ARG A 40 13.34 0.67 11.10
N GLY A 41 12.59 1.73 10.81
CA GLY A 41 13.10 3.10 10.70
C GLY A 41 13.65 3.46 9.32
N VAL A 42 13.37 2.68 8.28
CA VAL A 42 13.74 3.03 6.89
C VAL A 42 12.76 4.07 6.36
N GLY A 43 13.01 5.34 6.73
CA GLY A 43 12.15 6.48 6.44
C GLY A 43 11.27 6.90 7.61
N THR A 44 10.50 7.97 7.43
CA THR A 44 9.57 8.47 8.44
C THR A 44 8.20 7.83 8.28
N PHE A 45 7.52 7.58 9.39
CA PHE A 45 6.13 7.14 9.41
C PHE A 45 5.26 8.26 9.97
N GLY A 46 4.79 9.16 9.08
CA GLY A 46 3.92 10.27 9.41
C GLY A 46 2.56 10.15 8.72
N GLU A 47 1.81 11.25 8.70
CA GLU A 47 0.47 11.25 8.14
C GLU A 47 0.43 10.89 6.65
N TRP A 48 1.46 11.24 5.89
CA TRP A 48 1.54 10.91 4.48
C TRP A 48 1.59 9.40 4.26
N GLU A 49 2.47 8.71 4.97
CA GLU A 49 2.63 7.26 4.90
C GLU A 49 1.36 6.56 5.39
N GLN A 50 0.76 7.05 6.47
CA GLN A 50 -0.54 6.57 6.97
C GLN A 50 -1.62 6.67 5.88
N ARG A 51 -1.79 7.84 5.24
CA ARG A 51 -2.78 8.04 4.16
C ARG A 51 -2.52 7.12 2.96
N CYS A 52 -1.26 7.00 2.52
CA CYS A 52 -0.89 6.15 1.39
C CYS A 52 -1.20 4.68 1.65
N LEU A 53 -0.81 4.17 2.82
CA LEU A 53 -0.96 2.77 3.19
C LEU A 53 -2.42 2.42 3.49
N ALA A 54 -3.16 3.30 4.16
CA ALA A 54 -4.60 3.13 4.37
C ALA A 54 -5.36 3.09 3.02
N ALA A 55 -5.07 4.03 2.11
CA ALA A 55 -5.67 4.05 0.78
C ALA A 55 -5.31 2.80 -0.03
N SER A 56 -4.07 2.34 0.08
CA SER A 56 -3.60 1.11 -0.56
C SER A 56 -4.38 -0.13 -0.08
N ILE A 57 -4.60 -0.28 1.23
CA ILE A 57 -5.38 -1.39 1.80
C ILE A 57 -6.85 -1.31 1.37
N ILE A 58 -7.43 -0.11 1.30
CA ILE A 58 -8.81 0.07 0.80
C ILE A 58 -8.92 -0.35 -0.66
N ALA A 59 -7.97 0.06 -1.50
CA ALA A 59 -7.92 -0.36 -2.90
C ALA A 59 -7.75 -1.88 -3.04
N LEU A 60 -6.95 -2.51 -2.17
CA LEU A 60 -6.79 -3.96 -2.12
C LEU A 60 -8.12 -4.67 -1.84
N ARG A 61 -8.88 -4.19 -0.83
CA ARG A 61 -10.23 -4.71 -0.51
C ARG A 61 -11.21 -4.55 -1.66
N ALA A 62 -11.07 -3.48 -2.44
CA ALA A 62 -11.88 -3.22 -3.63
C ALA A 62 -11.43 -4.03 -4.86
N SER A 63 -10.44 -4.93 -4.73
CA SER A 63 -9.83 -5.69 -5.82
C SER A 63 -9.15 -4.81 -6.89
N LYS A 64 -8.75 -3.59 -6.54
CA LYS A 64 -8.00 -2.66 -7.40
C LYS A 64 -6.51 -2.82 -7.12
N TYR A 65 -5.93 -3.93 -7.59
CA TYR A 65 -4.58 -4.34 -7.18
C TYR A 65 -3.47 -3.42 -7.70
N ASP A 66 -3.57 -2.94 -8.93
CA ASP A 66 -2.58 -2.00 -9.50
C ASP A 66 -2.61 -0.64 -8.77
N ASP A 67 -3.81 -0.13 -8.47
CA ASP A 67 -3.99 1.08 -7.66
C ASP A 67 -3.45 0.88 -6.23
N SER A 68 -3.77 -0.25 -5.61
CA SER A 68 -3.29 -0.60 -4.28
C SER A 68 -1.76 -0.55 -4.23
N ARG A 69 -1.09 -1.19 -5.19
CA ARG A 69 0.36 -1.20 -5.29
C ARG A 69 0.94 0.19 -5.55
N SER A 70 0.32 0.95 -6.45
CA SER A 70 0.73 2.33 -6.77
C SER A 70 0.66 3.23 -5.53
N LEU A 71 -0.45 3.18 -4.79
CA LEU A 71 -0.64 3.93 -3.55
C LEU A 71 0.36 3.53 -2.46
N ALA A 72 0.65 2.23 -2.32
CA ALA A 72 1.65 1.77 -1.35
C ALA A 72 3.03 2.40 -1.64
N ARG A 73 3.46 2.38 -2.90
CA ARG A 73 4.75 2.96 -3.34
C ARG A 73 4.84 4.47 -3.08
N ARG A 74 3.72 5.19 -3.10
CA ARG A 74 3.68 6.63 -2.78
C ARG A 74 4.06 6.93 -1.34
N ALA A 75 3.88 5.98 -0.41
CA ALA A 75 4.35 6.15 0.97
C ALA A 75 5.86 6.44 1.02
N LEU A 76 6.62 5.92 0.06
CA LEU A 76 8.06 6.14 -0.01
C LEU A 76 8.44 7.41 -0.77
N TRP A 77 7.51 8.22 -1.26
CA TRP A 77 7.86 9.42 -2.04
C TRP A 77 8.60 10.48 -1.21
N PRO A 78 9.57 11.18 -1.83
CA PRO A 78 10.18 12.35 -1.20
C PRO A 78 9.13 13.45 -1.01
N GLU A 79 9.38 14.36 -0.07
CA GLU A 79 8.41 15.39 0.33
C GLU A 79 7.96 16.29 -0.83
N GLU A 80 8.86 16.63 -1.75
CA GLU A 80 8.55 17.45 -2.93
C GLU A 80 7.41 16.86 -3.78
N ASN A 81 7.27 15.52 -3.80
CA ASN A 81 6.30 14.83 -4.64
C ASN A 81 4.93 14.65 -3.96
N ARG A 82 4.80 15.00 -2.67
CA ARG A 82 3.59 14.74 -1.88
C ARG A 82 2.46 15.74 -2.17
N ARG A 83 2.80 17.01 -2.40
CA ARG A 83 1.88 18.16 -2.37
C ARG A 83 0.76 18.10 -3.42
N ASN A 84 1.02 17.54 -4.61
CA ASN A 84 0.06 17.52 -5.71
C ASN A 84 -0.70 16.19 -5.84
N SER A 85 -0.48 15.25 -4.92
CA SER A 85 -1.16 13.96 -4.94
C SER A 85 -2.55 14.07 -4.32
N GLY A 86 -3.56 13.50 -4.96
CA GLY A 86 -4.90 13.36 -4.37
C GLY A 86 -4.91 12.62 -3.02
N VAL A 87 -3.87 11.84 -2.71
CA VAL A 87 -3.70 11.17 -1.41
C VAL A 87 -3.53 12.16 -0.26
N ALA A 88 -2.94 13.34 -0.51
CA ALA A 88 -2.76 14.36 0.53
C ALA A 88 -4.10 14.86 1.11
N ARG A 89 -5.19 14.73 0.35
CA ARG A 89 -6.55 15.16 0.74
C ARG A 89 -7.37 14.04 1.38
N LEU A 90 -6.84 12.81 1.42
CA LEU A 90 -7.56 11.69 2.02
C LEU A 90 -7.61 11.86 3.54
N LEU A 91 -8.80 11.65 4.09
CA LEU A 91 -9.00 11.62 5.53
C LEU A 91 -8.30 10.40 6.13
N LEU A 92 -7.57 10.64 7.22
CA LEU A 92 -7.04 9.59 8.06
C LEU A 92 -8.20 8.83 8.68
N ARG A 93 -8.18 7.50 8.57
CA ARG A 93 -9.22 6.64 9.15
C ARG A 93 -8.77 6.17 10.54
N PRO A 94 -9.65 6.25 11.56
CA PRO A 94 -9.39 5.58 12.83
C PRO A 94 -9.08 4.10 12.62
N GLY A 95 -8.13 3.55 13.39
CA GLY A 95 -7.71 2.16 13.25
C GLY A 95 -6.79 1.85 12.05
N MET A 96 -6.23 2.88 11.40
CA MET A 96 -5.23 2.77 10.33
C MET A 96 -4.12 3.83 10.48
N LEU A 97 -3.82 4.22 11.72
CA LEU A 97 -2.90 5.32 12.04
C LEU A 97 -1.52 4.83 12.47
N THR A 98 -1.41 3.56 12.85
CA THR A 98 -0.17 2.95 13.30
C THR A 98 0.24 1.76 12.41
N ILE A 99 1.53 1.39 12.44
CA ILE A 99 2.03 0.22 11.71
C ILE A 99 1.33 -1.08 12.17
N PRO A 100 1.11 -1.34 13.48
CA PRO A 100 0.38 -2.53 13.91
C PRO A 100 -1.06 -2.58 13.39
N GLU A 101 -1.76 -1.45 13.42
CA GLU A 101 -3.12 -1.33 12.89
C GLU A 101 -3.17 -1.59 11.38
N LEU A 102 -2.31 -0.95 10.59
CA LEU A 102 -2.21 -1.17 9.15
C LEU A 102 -1.87 -2.63 8.83
N THR A 103 -1.00 -3.25 9.62
CA THR A 103 -0.63 -4.67 9.46
C THR A 103 -1.83 -5.58 9.72
N ARG A 104 -2.63 -5.31 10.77
CA ARG A 104 -3.86 -6.04 11.05
C ARG A 104 -4.86 -5.89 9.91
N GLU A 105 -5.09 -4.66 9.45
CA GLU A 105 -6.03 -4.37 8.37
C GLU A 105 -5.62 -5.00 7.02
N LEU A 106 -4.31 -5.07 6.75
CA LEU A 106 -3.75 -5.77 5.61
C LEU A 106 -4.04 -7.27 5.66
N LYS A 107 -3.84 -7.93 6.81
CA LYS A 107 -4.15 -9.36 6.99
C LYS A 107 -5.63 -9.64 6.70
N ILE A 108 -6.52 -8.78 7.18
CA ILE A 108 -7.96 -8.87 6.89
C ILE A 108 -8.19 -8.73 5.39
N ALA A 109 -7.63 -7.69 4.75
CA ALA A 109 -7.80 -7.45 3.32
C ALA A 109 -7.26 -8.60 2.44
N GLN A 110 -6.17 -9.25 2.86
CA GLN A 110 -5.59 -10.40 2.18
C GLN A 110 -6.54 -11.61 2.19
N ALA A 111 -7.21 -11.86 3.33
CA ALA A 111 -8.15 -12.96 3.51
C ALA A 111 -9.49 -12.74 2.77
N MET A 112 -9.80 -11.52 2.32
CA MET A 112 -11.05 -11.25 1.60
C MET A 112 -11.05 -11.88 0.20
N PRO A 113 -12.18 -12.51 -0.20
CA PRO A 113 -12.36 -12.96 -1.56
C PRO A 113 -12.49 -11.77 -2.52
N PRO A 114 -12.11 -11.92 -3.80
CA PRO A 114 -12.31 -10.90 -4.83
C PRO A 114 -13.75 -10.39 -4.86
N ARG A 115 -13.95 -9.07 -4.99
CA ARG A 115 -15.29 -8.45 -4.88
C ARG A 115 -16.31 -8.98 -5.90
N ARG A 116 -15.85 -9.44 -7.08
CA ARG A 116 -16.71 -10.09 -8.09
C ARG A 116 -17.38 -11.37 -7.60
N LEU A 117 -16.77 -12.07 -6.63
CA LEU A 117 -17.34 -13.28 -6.04
C LEU A 117 -18.32 -12.96 -4.90
N GLN A 118 -18.25 -11.76 -4.30
CA GLN A 118 -19.14 -11.36 -3.21
C GLN A 118 -20.50 -10.84 -3.68
N ALA A 119 -20.63 -10.42 -4.94
CA ALA A 119 -21.90 -9.96 -5.51
C ALA A 119 -22.79 -11.12 -6.02
N ALA A 120 -22.30 -12.36 -5.97
CA ALA A 120 -22.98 -13.56 -6.44
C ALA A 120 -23.41 -14.50 -5.29
N ALA A 121 -23.30 -14.03 -4.04
CA ALA A 121 -23.74 -14.71 -2.82
C ALA A 121 -24.81 -13.86 -2.12
#